data_AF-L9W3P1-F1
#
_entry.id   AF-L9W3P1-F1
#
_cell.length_a   1.000
_cell.length_b   1.000
_cell.length_c   1.000
_cell.angle_alpha   90.00
_cell.angle_beta   90.00
_cell.angle_gamma   90.00
#
_symmetry.space_group_name_H-M   'P 1'
#
loop_
_entity.id
_entity.type
_entity.pdbx_description
1 polymer ?
#
loop_
_entity_poly.entity_id
_entity_poly.type
_entity_poly.pdbx_seq_one_letter_code
_entity_poly.pdbx_strand_id
1 'polypeptide(L)'
;MRVKRSLVLEISRRELPVGRPLTVRVRDNRNQPVEGAIVEAGSKRKQTDESGRCEITFHSPGFWKLIAVKSPTDRVAYTPDATLVRALPRSTVARTGRRVGP
;
A
#
# COMPACT_ATOMS: atom_id res chain seq x y z
N MET A 1 -19.44 -0.67 -25.49
CA MET A 1 -18.27 0.21 -25.23
C MET A 1 -17.94 0.15 -23.73
N ARG A 2 -16.68 -0.09 -23.35
CA ARG A 2 -16.26 -0.10 -21.93
C ARG A 2 -15.94 1.32 -21.48
N VAL A 3 -16.42 1.71 -20.31
CA VAL A 3 -16.05 2.99 -19.68
C VAL A 3 -14.65 2.86 -19.09
N LYS A 4 -13.78 3.84 -19.35
CA LYS A 4 -12.45 3.90 -18.70
C LYS A 4 -12.57 4.56 -17.33
N ARG A 5 -12.03 3.92 -16.30
CA ARG A 5 -11.92 4.47 -14.95
C ARG A 5 -10.47 4.39 -14.48
N SER A 6 -9.92 5.50 -14.01
CA SER A 6 -8.59 5.49 -13.40
C SER A 6 -8.70 5.09 -11.94
N LEU A 7 -7.87 4.16 -11.49
CA LEU A 7 -7.69 3.91 -10.07
C LEU A 7 -6.93 5.07 -9.44
N VAL A 8 -7.20 5.31 -8.15
CA VAL A 8 -6.52 6.30 -7.32
C VAL A 8 -6.15 5.59 -6.04
N LEU A 9 -4.85 5.46 -5.80
CA LEU A 9 -4.31 4.80 -4.63
C LEU A 9 -3.96 5.86 -3.58
N GLU A 10 -4.70 5.84 -2.48
CA GLU A 10 -4.50 6.72 -1.34
C GLU A 10 -3.89 5.96 -0.16
N ILE A 11 -2.92 6.58 0.47
CA ILE A 11 -2.23 6.06 1.65
C ILE A 11 -2.34 7.08 2.77
N SER A 12 -2.59 6.60 3.98
CA SER A 12 -2.67 7.45 5.18
C SER A 12 -1.33 8.14 5.50
N ARG A 13 -0.22 7.51 5.12
CA ARG A 13 1.14 8.00 5.37
C ARG A 13 2.10 7.44 4.32
N ARG A 14 3.06 8.27 3.91
CA ARG A 14 4.14 7.88 2.98
C ARG A 14 5.31 7.20 3.67
N GLU A 15 5.46 7.41 4.97
CA GLU A 15 6.51 6.79 5.78
C GLU A 15 5.88 6.07 6.97
N LEU A 16 6.31 4.83 7.23
CA LEU A 16 5.87 4.07 8.39
C LEU A 16 6.96 3.14 8.93
N PRO A 17 7.01 2.85 10.24
CA PRO A 17 7.90 1.82 10.77
C PRO A 17 7.53 0.43 10.26
N VAL A 18 8.53 -0.42 10.00
CA VAL A 18 8.30 -1.84 9.73
C VAL A 18 7.56 -2.52 10.88
N GLY A 19 6.71 -3.49 10.55
CA GLY A 19 5.83 -4.19 11.48
C GLY A 19 4.58 -3.43 11.86
N ARG A 20 4.36 -2.21 11.35
CA ARG A 20 3.08 -1.51 11.46
C ARG A 20 2.23 -1.74 10.20
N PRO A 21 0.90 -1.94 10.34
CA PRO A 21 0.02 -2.00 9.18
C PRO A 21 -0.08 -0.61 8.52
N LEU A 22 -0.01 -0.59 7.19
CA LEU A 22 -0.38 0.53 6.36
C LEU A 22 -1.77 0.28 5.80
N THR A 23 -2.71 1.15 6.14
CA THR A 23 -4.01 1.20 5.49
C THR A 23 -3.87 1.90 4.14
N VAL A 24 -4.23 1.16 3.09
CA VAL A 24 -4.30 1.63 1.71
C VAL A 24 -5.77 1.69 1.31
N ARG A 25 -6.15 2.74 0.59
CA ARG A 25 -7.48 2.90 0.03
C ARG A 25 -7.37 3.04 -1.49
N VAL A 26 -8.23 2.33 -2.21
CA VAL A 26 -8.33 2.39 -3.66
C VAL A 26 -9.69 2.95 -4.02
N ARG A 27 -9.68 4.04 -4.78
CA ARG A 27 -10.87 4.67 -5.34
C ARG A 27 -10.75 4.78 -6.84
N ASP A 28 -11.84 5.14 -7.49
CA ASP A 28 -11.80 5.57 -8.89
C ASP A 28 -11.76 7.11 -9.02
N ASN A 29 -11.62 7.59 -10.25
CA ASN A 29 -11.66 9.02 -10.58
C ASN A 29 -13.00 9.73 -10.26
N ARG A 30 -14.04 9.00 -9.86
CA ARG A 30 -15.32 9.52 -9.36
C ARG A 30 -15.41 9.47 -7.84
N ASN A 31 -14.29 9.23 -7.17
CA ASN A 31 -14.19 9.07 -5.73
C ASN A 31 -15.01 7.89 -5.17
N GLN A 32 -15.37 6.92 -6.03
CA GLN A 32 -16.09 5.70 -5.61
C GLN A 32 -15.09 4.68 -5.09
N PRO A 33 -15.38 3.99 -3.97
CA PRO A 33 -14.53 2.91 -3.49
C PRO A 33 -14.49 1.77 -4.51
N VAL A 34 -13.31 1.20 -4.72
CA VAL A 34 -13.13 0.08 -5.65
C VAL A 34 -12.88 -1.20 -4.85
N GLU A 35 -13.93 -2.01 -4.72
CA GLU A 35 -13.84 -3.35 -4.14
C GLU A 35 -13.06 -4.30 -5.05
N GLY A 36 -12.31 -5.24 -4.49
CA GLY A 36 -11.66 -6.30 -5.26
C GLY A 36 -10.52 -5.83 -6.15
N ALA A 37 -10.00 -4.62 -5.94
CA ALA A 37 -8.74 -4.19 -6.52
C ALA A 37 -7.58 -4.92 -5.84
N ILE A 38 -6.58 -5.32 -6.61
CA ILE A 38 -5.37 -5.94 -6.11
C ILE A 38 -4.33 -4.84 -5.90
N VAL A 39 -3.88 -4.68 -4.66
CA VAL A 39 -2.75 -3.85 -4.30
C VAL A 39 -1.51 -4.73 -4.18
N GLU A 40 -0.56 -4.51 -5.08
CA GLU A 40 0.72 -5.20 -5.12
C GLU A 40 1.80 -4.37 -4.41
N ALA A 41 2.60 -5.02 -3.57
CA ALA A 41 3.68 -4.43 -2.79
C ALA A 41 4.90 -5.36 -2.84
N GLY A 42 5.71 -5.24 -3.90
CA GLY A 42 6.76 -6.22 -4.19
C GLY A 42 6.17 -7.61 -4.43
N SER A 43 6.53 -8.59 -3.59
CA SER A 43 5.97 -9.96 -3.66
C SER A 43 4.62 -10.13 -2.96
N LYS A 44 4.16 -9.13 -2.20
CA LYS A 44 2.88 -9.21 -1.47
C LYS A 44 1.75 -8.71 -2.35
N ARG A 45 0.61 -9.41 -2.31
CA ARG A 45 -0.64 -9.01 -2.96
C ARG A 45 -1.76 -9.01 -1.94
N LYS A 46 -2.57 -7.95 -1.91
CA LYS A 46 -3.76 -7.85 -1.07
C LYS A 46 -4.92 -7.32 -1.89
N GLN A 47 -6.10 -7.84 -1.62
CA GLN A 47 -7.33 -7.42 -2.28
C GLN A 47 -8.05 -6.40 -1.40
N THR A 48 -8.67 -5.39 -2.01
CA THR A 48 -9.51 -4.42 -1.31
C THR A 48 -10.89 -4.99 -0.96
N ASP A 49 -11.40 -4.59 0.20
CA ASP A 49 -12.76 -4.88 0.67
C ASP A 49 -13.82 -4.01 -0.03
N GLU A 50 -15.09 -4.20 0.34
CA GLU A 50 -16.25 -3.43 -0.14
C GLU A 50 -16.11 -1.90 0.02
N SER A 51 -15.32 -1.45 1.00
CA SER A 51 -15.05 -0.04 1.25
C SER A 51 -13.87 0.51 0.43
N GLY A 52 -13.27 -0.35 -0.39
CA GLY A 52 -12.08 -0.08 -1.19
C GLY A 52 -10.80 -0.03 -0.33
N ARG A 53 -10.77 -0.68 0.83
CA ARG A 53 -9.63 -0.63 1.76
C ARG A 53 -8.89 -1.97 1.82
N CYS A 54 -7.58 -1.91 2.07
CA CYS A 54 -6.78 -3.07 2.44
C CYS A 54 -5.64 -2.67 3.37
N GLU A 55 -5.14 -3.63 4.13
CA GLU A 55 -3.98 -3.43 5.01
C GLU A 55 -2.77 -4.22 4.52
N ILE A 56 -1.63 -3.53 4.47
CA ILE A 56 -0.34 -4.11 4.07
C ILE A 56 0.67 -3.81 5.17
N THR A 57 1.35 -4.85 5.65
CA THR A 57 2.43 -4.70 6.64
C THR A 57 3.77 -4.97 5.96
N PHE A 58 4.73 -4.05 6.10
CA PHE A 58 6.09 -4.21 5.61
C PHE A 58 6.98 -4.76 6.72
N HIS A 59 7.81 -5.77 6.41
CA HIS A 59 8.72 -6.40 7.39
C HIS A 59 10.18 -6.00 7.17
N SER A 60 10.51 -5.46 6.00
CA SER A 60 11.86 -4.99 5.69
C SER A 60 11.83 -3.49 5.43
N PRO A 61 12.80 -2.73 5.96
CA PRO A 61 12.91 -1.31 5.70
C PRO A 61 13.30 -1.07 4.24
N GLY A 62 12.99 0.12 3.74
CA GLY A 62 13.29 0.52 2.37
C GLY A 62 12.10 1.14 1.66
N PHE A 63 12.27 1.39 0.36
CA PHE A 63 11.24 1.94 -0.50
C PHE A 63 10.41 0.81 -1.13
N TRP A 64 9.10 0.91 -0.97
CA TRP A 64 8.12 -0.03 -1.48
C TRP A 64 7.22 0.67 -2.49
N LYS A 65 7.23 0.16 -3.73
CA LYS A 65 6.27 0.57 -4.76
C LYS A 65 4.97 -0.19 -4.54
N LEU A 66 3.90 0.56 -4.30
CA LEU A 66 2.54 0.07 -4.24
C LEU A 66 1.88 0.27 -5.60
N ILE A 67 1.24 -0.76 -6.13
CA ILE A 67 0.54 -0.70 -7.43
C ILE A 67 -0.88 -1.21 -7.21
N ALA A 68 -1.88 -0.39 -7.49
CA ALA A 68 -3.27 -0.79 -7.52
C ALA A 68 -3.64 -1.21 -8.95
N VAL A 69 -4.06 -2.46 -9.10
CA VAL A 69 -4.52 -3.03 -10.37
C VAL A 69 -5.89 -3.65 -10.17
N LYS A 70 -6.73 -3.62 -11.21
CA LYS A 70 -8.00 -4.32 -11.20
C LYS A 70 -8.28 -4.89 -12.58
N SER A 71 -8.69 -6.16 -12.62
CA SER A 71 -9.07 -6.82 -13.86
C SER A 71 -10.24 -6.05 -14.52
N PRO A 72 -10.19 -5.83 -15.83
CA PRO A 72 -11.29 -5.20 -16.54
C PRO A 72 -12.53 -6.09 -16.46
N THR A 73 -13.69 -5.45 -16.43
CA THR A 73 -15.00 -6.09 -16.51
C THR A 73 -15.61 -5.84 -17.89
N ASP A 74 -16.75 -6.45 -18.16
CA ASP A 74 -17.48 -6.22 -19.42
C ASP A 74 -17.90 -4.77 -19.62
N ARG A 75 -18.08 -4.01 -18.53
CA ARG A 75 -18.55 -2.63 -18.53
C ARG A 75 -17.44 -1.60 -18.31
N VAL A 76 -16.39 -1.97 -17.58
CA VAL A 76 -15.37 -1.02 -17.10
C VAL A 76 -13.96 -1.54 -17.33
N ALA A 77 -13.12 -0.71 -17.96
CA ALA A 77 -11.68 -0.89 -18.02
C ALA A 77 -11.01 0.01 -16.97
N TYR A 78 -10.12 -0.57 -16.16
CA TYR A 78 -9.41 0.16 -15.11
C TYR A 78 -7.99 0.50 -15.56
N THR A 79 -7.60 1.76 -15.37
CA THR A 79 -6.21 2.19 -15.49
C THR A 79 -5.54 2.02 -14.12
N PRO A 80 -4.40 1.31 -14.03
CA PRO A 80 -3.71 1.12 -12.76
C PRO A 80 -3.11 2.42 -12.25
N ASP A 81 -2.87 2.47 -10.94
CA ASP A 81 -2.19 3.59 -10.28
C ASP A 81 -1.09 3.07 -9.36
N ALA A 82 -0.06 3.88 -9.14
CA ALA A 82 1.09 3.48 -8.33
C ALA A 82 1.55 4.62 -7.43
N THR A 83 1.92 4.25 -6.20
CA THR A 83 2.53 5.17 -5.24
C THR A 83 3.76 4.56 -4.59
N LEU A 84 4.57 5.39 -3.95
CA LEU A 84 5.79 4.97 -3.29
C LEU A 84 5.70 5.24 -1.80
N VAL A 85 6.04 4.23 -1.01
CA VAL A 85 6.03 4.26 0.45
C VAL A 85 7.39 3.90 0.99
N ARG A 86 7.84 4.58 2.04
CA ARG A 86 9.07 4.25 2.75
C ARG A 86 8.76 3.52 4.04
N ALA A 87 9.21 2.28 4.14
CA ALA A 87 9.26 1.54 5.38
C ALA A 87 10.53 1.91 6.15
N LEU A 88 10.39 2.51 7.32
CA LEU A 88 11.49 2.87 8.20
C LEU A 88 11.88 1.66 9.06
N PRO A 89 13.17 1.46 9.35
CA PRO A 89 13.58 0.44 10.31
C PRO A 89 12.86 0.70 11.64
N ARG A 90 12.45 -0.38 12.31
CA ARG A 90 11.93 -0.28 13.66
C ARG A 90 13.14 0.11 14.49
N SER A 91 13.24 1.38 14.88
CA SER A 91 14.31 1.86 15.73
C SER A 91 14.25 1.05 17.02
N THR A 92 15.02 -0.03 17.10
CA THR A 92 15.40 -0.64 18.36
C THR A 92 16.33 0.35 19.02
N VAL A 93 15.75 1.32 19.74
CA VAL A 93 16.47 2.01 20.80
C VAL A 93 16.73 0.95 21.88
N ALA A 94 17.79 0.16 21.69
CA ALA A 94 18.41 -0.83 22.58
C ALA A 94 19.34 -1.69 21.70
N ARG A 95 20.66 -1.85 21.89
CA ARG A 95 21.49 -1.80 23.11
C ARG A 95 22.96 -1.55 22.71
N THR A 96 23.50 -0.35 22.96
CA THR A 96 24.95 -0.20 23.17
C THR A 96 25.23 0.84 24.25
N GLY A 97 24.51 0.75 25.35
CA GLY A 97 25.05 1.20 26.64
C GLY A 97 25.89 0.08 27.24
N ARG A 98 26.96 -0.37 26.57
CA ARG A 98 27.97 -1.20 27.24
C ARG A 98 29.08 -0.26 27.68
N ARG A 99 28.99 0.15 28.94
CA ARG A 99 30.10 0.72 29.71
C ARG A 99 31.35 -0.12 29.42
N VAL A 100 32.37 0.53 28.88
CA VAL A 100 33.74 0.04 28.94
C VAL A 100 34.50 1.09 29.75
N GLY A 101 34.52 0.89 31.07
CA GLY A 101 35.73 1.15 31.86
C GLY A 101 36.57 -0.13 31.80
N PRO A 102 37.88 -0.10 32.06
CA PRO A 102 38.59 0.75 33.01
C PRO A 102 39.52 1.80 32.38
#